data_AF-A6WBV6-F1
#
_entry.id   AF-A6WBV6-F1
#
_cell.length_a   1.000
_cell.length_b   1.000
_cell.length_c   1.000
_cell.angle_alpha   90.00
_cell.angle_beta   90.00
_cell.angle_gamma   90.00
#
_symmetry.space_group_name_H-M   'P 1'
#
loop_
_entity.id
_entity.type
_entity.pdbx_description
1 polymer ?
#
loop_
_entity_poly.entity_id
_entity_poly.type
_entity_poly.pdbx_seq_one_letter_code
_entity_poly.pdbx_strand_id
1 'polypeptide(L)'
;MPDPTSDRLRSDLHRTWDDVAAGRLSRAAAADWAADPGRAVDCSSGPEPLHQAWLLLHDLRRAPLDEAAVISGGHHGRDELAARWREQWCAELARYDADPLTWNRAYWSTYLRRTAEAGHHPAPARLAARLVEHGLILDQDAAAVLGRAWPHGP
;
A
#
# COMPACT_ATOMS: atom_id res chain seq x y z
N MET A 1 -20.98 -2.25 -8.06
CA MET A 1 -20.86 -0.80 -8.30
C MET A 1 -19.79 -0.32 -7.32
N PRO A 2 -18.64 0.20 -7.79
CA PRO A 2 -17.66 0.79 -6.88
C PRO A 2 -18.31 1.96 -6.13
N ASP A 3 -17.93 2.16 -4.88
CA ASP A 3 -18.42 3.26 -4.05
C ASP A 3 -18.01 4.60 -4.70
N PRO A 4 -18.92 5.55 -4.94
CA PRO A 4 -18.59 6.87 -5.51
C PRO A 4 -17.50 7.62 -4.73
N THR A 5 -17.36 7.32 -3.44
CA THR A 5 -16.29 7.86 -2.58
C THR A 5 -14.92 7.31 -2.97
N SER A 6 -14.85 6.03 -3.38
CA SER A 6 -13.62 5.39 -3.86
C SER A 6 -13.15 5.95 -5.21
N ASP A 7 -14.07 6.29 -6.12
CA ASP A 7 -13.70 6.83 -7.43
C ASP A 7 -13.15 8.26 -7.34
N ARG A 8 -13.72 9.09 -6.46
CA ARG A 8 -13.18 10.41 -6.16
C ARG A 8 -11.80 10.33 -5.52
N LEU A 9 -11.65 9.47 -4.50
CA LEU A 9 -10.37 9.25 -3.84
C LEU A 9 -9.29 8.77 -4.82
N ARG A 10 -9.62 7.78 -5.65
CA ARG A 10 -8.72 7.26 -6.70
C ARG A 10 -8.28 8.37 -7.64
N SER A 11 -9.21 9.20 -8.11
CA SER A 11 -8.91 10.33 -9.00
C SER A 11 -8.00 11.37 -8.35
N ASP A 12 -8.26 11.70 -7.09
CA ASP A 12 -7.45 12.64 -6.31
C ASP A 12 -6.03 12.12 -6.10
N LEU A 13 -5.88 10.84 -5.75
CA LEU A 13 -4.57 10.20 -5.60
C LEU A 13 -3.79 10.16 -6.92
N HIS A 14 -4.44 9.82 -8.04
CA HIS A 14 -3.78 9.82 -9.35
C HIS A 14 -3.20 11.19 -9.69
N ARG A 15 -4.02 12.24 -9.55
CA ARG A 15 -3.60 13.62 -9.82
C ARG A 15 -2.44 14.04 -8.92
N THR A 16 -2.54 13.79 -7.62
CA THR A 16 -1.46 14.14 -6.67
C THR A 16 -0.15 13.43 -7.06
N TRP A 17 -0.20 12.14 -7.37
CA TRP A 17 0.99 11.40 -7.80
C TRP A 17 1.57 11.91 -9.12
N ASP A 18 0.73 12.21 -10.11
CA ASP A 18 1.18 12.76 -11.39
C ASP A 18 1.82 14.16 -11.21
N ASP A 19 1.31 14.97 -10.29
CA ASP A 19 1.88 16.28 -9.96
C ASP A 19 3.21 16.17 -9.21
N VAL A 20 3.35 15.21 -8.29
CA VAL A 20 4.63 14.95 -7.61
C VAL A 20 5.66 14.39 -8.58
N ALA A 21 5.30 13.39 -9.39
CA ALA A 21 6.21 12.76 -10.35
C ALA A 21 6.70 13.74 -11.44
N ALA A 22 5.88 14.72 -11.80
CA ALA A 22 6.25 15.77 -12.75
C ALA A 22 6.91 17.00 -12.10
N GLY A 23 7.20 16.96 -10.79
CA GLY A 23 7.82 18.07 -10.07
C GLY A 23 6.93 19.31 -9.89
N ARG A 24 5.62 19.22 -10.18
CA ARG A 24 4.64 20.31 -10.02
C ARG A 24 4.18 20.47 -8.58
N LEU A 25 4.23 19.40 -7.78
CA LEU A 25 3.91 19.40 -6.35
C LEU A 25 5.13 18.98 -5.53
N SER A 26 5.54 19.82 -4.59
CA SER A 26 6.66 19.50 -3.70
C SER A 26 6.33 18.33 -2.77
N ARG A 27 7.35 17.56 -2.36
CA ARG A 27 7.20 16.47 -1.37
C ARG A 27 6.57 16.92 -0.05
N ALA A 28 6.93 18.12 0.41
CA ALA A 28 6.37 18.67 1.64
C ALA A 28 4.87 18.93 1.47
N ALA A 29 4.47 19.55 0.36
CA ALA A 29 3.07 19.82 0.05
C ALA A 29 2.26 18.53 -0.19
N ALA A 30 2.86 17.51 -0.83
CA ALA A 30 2.24 16.21 -1.01
C ALA A 30 2.03 15.47 0.33
N ALA A 31 3.03 15.52 1.22
CA ALA A 31 2.92 14.95 2.55
C ALA A 31 1.90 15.70 3.42
N ASP A 32 1.84 17.03 3.34
CA ASP A 32 0.81 17.84 4.02
C ASP A 32 -0.58 17.56 3.47
N TRP A 33 -0.71 17.40 2.15
CA TRP A 33 -1.96 16.96 1.53
C TRP A 33 -2.41 15.60 2.06
N ALA A 34 -1.48 14.64 2.18
CA ALA A 34 -1.77 13.31 2.72
C ALA A 34 -2.05 13.33 4.23
N ALA A 35 -1.48 14.27 4.99
CA ALA A 35 -1.71 14.42 6.42
C ALA A 35 -3.06 15.07 6.79
N ASP A 36 -3.86 15.47 5.80
CA ASP A 36 -5.20 16.03 6.03
C ASP A 36 -6.11 14.99 6.73
N PRO A 37 -6.68 15.34 7.91
CA PRO A 37 -7.50 14.40 8.68
C PRO A 37 -8.75 13.90 7.96
N GLY A 38 -9.35 14.71 7.08
CA GLY A 38 -10.51 14.31 6.30
C GLY A 38 -10.16 13.19 5.33
N ARG A 39 -8.99 13.29 4.69
CA ARG A 39 -8.50 12.26 3.77
C ARG A 39 -8.11 10.97 4.46
N ALA A 40 -7.59 11.03 5.69
CA ALA A 40 -7.23 9.81 6.43
C ALA A 40 -8.43 8.87 6.63
N VAL A 41 -9.62 9.42 6.86
CA VAL A 41 -10.86 8.64 7.01
C VAL A 41 -11.29 8.01 5.68
N ASP A 42 -11.26 8.79 4.60
CA ASP A 42 -11.62 8.29 3.26
C ASP A 42 -10.62 7.22 2.78
N CYS A 43 -9.32 7.45 2.97
CA CYS A 43 -8.24 6.53 2.56
C CYS A 43 -8.20 5.24 3.38
N SER A 44 -8.59 5.26 4.66
CA SER A 44 -8.65 4.05 5.49
C SER A 44 -9.87 3.18 5.18
N SER A 45 -10.88 3.75 4.52
CA SER A 45 -12.07 3.03 4.07
C SER A 45 -11.95 2.51 2.63
N GLY A 46 -10.95 2.99 1.88
CA GLY A 46 -10.69 2.59 0.50
C GLY A 46 -9.96 1.24 0.39
N PRO A 47 -9.86 0.68 -0.82
CA PRO A 47 -9.10 -0.54 -1.07
C PRO A 47 -7.60 -0.32 -0.77
N GLU A 48 -6.94 -1.40 -0.32
CA GLU A 48 -5.56 -1.38 0.18
C GLU A 48 -4.54 -0.72 -0.78
N PRO A 49 -4.57 -0.91 -2.11
CA PRO A 49 -3.65 -0.22 -3.01
C PRO A 49 -3.75 1.32 -2.94
N LEU A 50 -4.95 1.87 -2.68
CA LEU A 50 -5.12 3.32 -2.51
C LEU A 50 -4.60 3.77 -1.14
N HIS A 51 -4.84 2.97 -0.10
CA HIS A 51 -4.32 3.21 1.24
C HIS A 51 -2.78 3.25 1.24
N GLN A 52 -2.13 2.29 0.58
CA GLN A 52 -0.68 2.24 0.43
C GLN A 52 -0.12 3.45 -0.33
N ALA A 53 -0.77 3.85 -1.42
CA ALA A 53 -0.37 5.02 -2.18
C ALA A 53 -0.43 6.30 -1.33
N TRP A 54 -1.48 6.43 -0.52
CA TRP A 54 -1.63 7.53 0.43
C TRP A 54 -0.54 7.53 1.51
N LEU A 55 -0.24 6.38 2.12
CA LEU A 55 0.85 6.25 3.11
C LEU A 55 2.20 6.63 2.52
N LEU A 56 2.49 6.20 1.28
CA LEU A 56 3.73 6.55 0.59
C LEU A 56 3.84 8.06 0.34
N LEU A 57 2.73 8.74 -0.04
CA LEU A 57 2.71 10.20 -0.15
C LEU A 57 2.99 10.88 1.19
N HIS A 58 2.43 10.37 2.29
CA HIS A 58 2.71 10.87 3.63
C HIS A 58 4.20 10.73 4.00
N ASP A 59 4.81 9.60 3.65
CA ASP A 59 6.20 9.29 3.97
C ASP A 59 7.24 9.99 3.06
N LEU A 60 6.81 10.63 1.95
CA LEU A 60 7.72 11.36 1.04
C LEU A 60 8.58 12.41 1.74
N ARG A 61 8.08 12.99 2.85
CA ARG A 61 8.83 13.94 3.67
C ARG A 61 10.07 13.30 4.31
N ARG A 62 9.98 12.02 4.68
CA ARG A 62 11.02 11.26 5.41
C ARG A 62 11.87 10.37 4.49
N ALA A 63 11.46 10.19 3.24
CA ALA A 63 12.20 9.38 2.28
C ALA A 63 13.66 9.85 2.18
N PRO A 64 14.65 8.96 2.39
CA PRO A 64 16.06 9.32 2.36
C PRO A 64 16.43 9.90 0.99
N LEU A 65 17.28 10.92 1.00
CA LEU A 65 17.88 11.43 -0.22
C LEU A 65 18.95 10.43 -0.65
N ASP A 66 18.89 9.95 -1.88
CA ASP A 66 20.01 9.22 -2.46
C ASP A 66 21.22 10.17 -2.52
N GLU A 67 22.27 9.86 -1.75
CA GLU A 67 23.49 10.68 -1.68
C GLU A 67 24.12 10.87 -3.06
N ALA A 68 23.98 9.89 -3.96
CA ALA A 68 24.46 9.99 -5.34
C ALA A 68 23.67 11.03 -6.16
N ALA A 69 22.36 11.13 -5.95
CA ALA A 69 21.51 12.13 -6.61
C ALA A 69 21.74 13.56 -6.08
N VAL A 70 22.17 13.69 -4.82
CA VAL A 70 22.52 14.99 -4.23
C VAL A 70 23.79 15.57 -4.84
N ILE A 71 24.78 14.73 -5.17
CA ILE A 71 26.07 15.15 -5.73
C ILE A 71 25.96 15.54 -7.22
N SER A 72 25.06 14.91 -7.99
CA SER A 72 24.95 15.10 -9.45
C SER A 72 23.95 16.18 -9.91
N GLY A 73 23.43 17.03 -9.02
CA GLY A 73 22.49 18.09 -9.41
C GLY A 73 21.06 17.93 -8.86
N GLY A 74 20.90 17.20 -7.77
CA GLY A 74 19.97 17.52 -6.69
C GLY A 74 18.49 17.25 -6.95
N HIS A 75 17.87 17.75 -8.02
CA HIS A 75 16.42 17.63 -8.26
C HIS A 75 16.04 16.44 -9.16
N HIS A 76 16.84 16.09 -10.17
CA HIS A 76 16.50 15.04 -11.16
C HIS A 76 16.29 13.66 -10.53
N GLY A 77 17.16 13.20 -9.62
CA GLY A 77 16.99 11.88 -8.98
C GLY A 77 15.78 11.79 -8.03
N ARG A 78 15.17 12.92 -7.65
CA ARG A 78 14.00 12.95 -6.73
C ARG A 78 12.69 12.75 -7.49
N ASP A 79 12.58 13.37 -8.67
CA ASP A 79 11.45 13.18 -9.58
C ASP A 79 11.44 11.74 -10.09
N GLU A 80 12.62 11.14 -10.29
CA GLU A 80 12.76 9.72 -10.66
C GLU A 80 12.25 8.75 -9.59
N LEU A 81 12.53 8.98 -8.29
CA LEU A 81 12.02 8.10 -7.23
C LEU A 81 10.49 8.18 -7.13
N ALA A 82 9.94 9.39 -7.15
CA ALA A 82 8.49 9.59 -7.14
C ALA A 82 7.82 9.00 -8.39
N ALA A 83 8.43 9.16 -9.57
CA ALA A 83 7.95 8.54 -10.80
C ALA A 83 7.97 7.01 -10.72
N ARG A 84 9.04 6.41 -10.20
CA ARG A 84 9.12 4.96 -9.99
C ARG A 84 8.08 4.43 -9.02
N TRP A 85 7.86 5.11 -7.89
CA TRP A 85 6.81 4.73 -6.93
C TRP A 85 5.42 4.88 -7.55
N ARG A 86 5.18 5.94 -8.32
CA ARG A 86 3.95 6.14 -9.08
C ARG A 86 3.72 5.02 -10.09
N GLU A 87 4.74 4.64 -10.86
CA GLU A 87 4.66 3.54 -11.83
C GLU A 87 4.36 2.20 -11.15
N GLN A 88 5.07 1.90 -10.07
CA GLN A 88 4.83 0.69 -9.29
C GLN A 88 3.40 0.66 -8.74
N TRP A 89 2.93 1.76 -8.15
CA TRP A 89 1.56 1.86 -7.65
C TRP A 89 0.53 1.67 -8.76
N CYS A 90 0.70 2.30 -9.93
CA CYS A 90 -0.22 2.13 -11.05
C CYS A 90 -0.27 0.67 -11.55
N ALA A 91 0.88 -0.01 -11.56
CA ALA A 91 0.93 -1.43 -11.92
C ALA A 91 0.20 -2.31 -10.88
N GLU A 92 0.37 -2.03 -9.58
CA GLU A 92 -0.37 -2.74 -8.52
C GLU A 92 -1.88 -2.47 -8.61
N LEU A 93 -2.28 -1.22 -8.85
CA LEU A 93 -3.69 -0.86 -9.00
C LEU A 93 -4.31 -1.57 -10.21
N ALA A 94 -3.59 -1.65 -11.34
CA ALA A 94 -4.08 -2.38 -12.52
C ALA A 94 -4.24 -3.89 -12.25
N ARG A 95 -3.35 -4.51 -11.45
CA ARG A 95 -3.51 -5.91 -11.03
C ARG A 95 -4.71 -6.10 -10.13
N TYR A 96 -4.90 -5.17 -9.18
CA TYR A 96 -6.07 -5.18 -8.31
C TYR A 96 -7.37 -5.02 -9.11
N ASP A 97 -7.44 -4.08 -10.05
CA ASP A 97 -8.64 -3.84 -10.86
C ASP A 97 -8.96 -5.04 -11.78
N ALA A 98 -7.95 -5.80 -12.21
CA ALA A 98 -8.13 -7.02 -13.00
C ALA A 98 -8.66 -8.20 -12.17
N ASP A 99 -8.12 -8.40 -10.96
CA ASP A 99 -8.56 -9.46 -10.04
C ASP A 99 -8.31 -9.08 -8.56
N PRO A 100 -9.30 -8.45 -7.91
CA PRO A 100 -9.18 -8.02 -6.51
C PRO A 100 -8.96 -9.18 -5.54
N LEU A 101 -9.53 -10.35 -5.81
CA LEU A 101 -9.47 -11.51 -4.92
C LEU A 101 -8.08 -12.13 -4.93
N THR A 102 -7.52 -12.35 -6.13
CA THR A 102 -6.15 -12.86 -6.25
C THR A 102 -5.14 -11.87 -5.70
N TRP A 103 -5.34 -10.56 -5.92
CA TRP A 103 -4.48 -9.52 -5.34
C TRP A 103 -4.52 -9.56 -3.81
N ASN A 104 -5.72 -9.55 -3.20
CA ASN A 104 -5.89 -9.61 -1.75
C ASN A 104 -5.22 -10.85 -1.16
N ARG A 105 -5.42 -12.01 -1.79
CA ARG A 105 -4.83 -13.28 -1.35
C ARG A 105 -3.30 -13.20 -1.29
N ALA A 106 -2.68 -12.67 -2.33
CA ALA A 106 -1.22 -12.52 -2.39
C ALA A 106 -0.70 -11.50 -1.35
N TYR A 107 -1.37 -10.35 -1.23
CA TYR A 107 -0.99 -9.30 -0.29
C TYR A 107 -1.07 -9.78 1.16
N TRP A 108 -2.24 -10.29 1.58
CA TRP A 108 -2.48 -10.69 2.97
C TRP A 108 -1.67 -11.92 3.37
N SER A 109 -1.39 -12.85 2.45
CA SER A 109 -0.48 -13.97 2.72
C SER A 109 0.95 -13.49 2.97
N THR A 110 1.41 -12.49 2.20
CA THR A 110 2.73 -11.89 2.40
C THR A 110 2.80 -11.10 3.72
N TYR A 111 1.76 -10.34 4.02
CA TYR A 111 1.65 -9.60 5.29
C TYR A 111 1.65 -10.54 6.50
N LEU A 112 0.86 -11.62 6.45
CA LEU A 112 0.81 -12.64 7.49
C LEU A 112 2.20 -13.26 7.72
N ARG A 113 2.92 -13.59 6.65
CA ARG A 113 4.27 -14.17 6.73
C ARG A 113 5.24 -13.23 7.44
N ARG A 114 5.33 -11.96 6.99
CA ARG A 114 6.21 -10.95 7.60
C ARG A 114 5.88 -10.76 9.08
N THR A 115 4.61 -10.70 9.40
CA THR A 115 4.12 -10.51 10.77
C THR A 115 4.46 -11.69 11.67
N ALA A 116 4.37 -12.93 11.15
CA ALA A 116 4.74 -14.13 11.86
C ALA A 116 6.26 -14.24 12.09
N GLU A 117 7.06 -13.92 11.06
CA GLU A 117 8.53 -13.94 11.13
C GLU A 117 9.09 -12.87 12.07
N ALA A 118 8.51 -11.68 12.07
CA ALA A 118 8.97 -10.57 12.90
C ALA A 118 8.48 -10.64 14.36
N GLY A 119 7.60 -11.58 14.70
CA GLY A 119 7.04 -11.73 16.04
C GLY A 119 6.18 -10.54 16.51
N HIS A 120 5.77 -9.67 15.58
CA HIS A 120 5.03 -8.43 15.90
C HIS A 120 3.58 -8.68 16.31
N HIS A 121 3.03 -9.85 16.00
CA HIS A 121 1.65 -10.21 16.38
C HIS A 121 1.66 -11.26 17.49
N PRO A 122 0.95 -11.02 18.61
CA PRO A 122 0.99 -11.91 19.77
C PRO A 122 0.39 -13.31 19.50
N ALA A 123 -0.37 -13.46 18.40
CA ALA A 123 -0.95 -14.74 17.99
C ALA A 123 -1.21 -14.79 16.46
N PRO A 124 -0.20 -15.07 15.61
CA PRO A 124 -0.35 -15.02 14.14
C PRO A 124 -1.45 -15.95 13.60
N ALA A 125 -1.74 -17.07 14.27
CA ALA A 125 -2.88 -17.92 13.94
C ALA A 125 -4.25 -17.20 14.11
N ARG A 126 -4.41 -16.32 15.10
CA ARG A 126 -5.66 -15.56 15.26
C ARG A 126 -5.85 -14.55 14.14
N LEU A 127 -4.76 -13.91 13.68
CA LEU A 127 -4.80 -13.03 12.52
C LEU A 127 -5.19 -13.81 11.27
N ALA A 128 -4.53 -14.94 11.00
CA ALA A 128 -4.85 -15.79 9.86
C ALA A 128 -6.32 -16.25 9.85
N ALA A 129 -6.88 -16.63 11.00
CA ALA A 129 -8.30 -17.00 11.11
C ALA A 129 -9.24 -15.85 10.75
N ARG A 130 -8.93 -14.62 11.18
CA ARG A 130 -9.71 -13.44 10.77
C ARG A 130 -9.61 -13.16 9.27
N LEU A 131 -8.42 -13.30 8.70
CA LEU A 131 -8.23 -13.10 7.25
C LEU A 131 -9.02 -14.13 6.43
N VAL A 132 -9.09 -15.38 6.88
CA VAL A 132 -9.94 -16.42 6.26
C VAL A 132 -11.42 -16.14 6.45
N GLU A 133 -11.86 -15.76 7.65
CA GLU A 133 -13.26 -15.41 7.97
C GLU A 133 -13.78 -14.27 7.08
N HIS A 134 -12.93 -13.27 6.80
CA HIS A 134 -13.26 -12.16 5.90
C HIS A 134 -13.03 -12.47 4.41
N GLY A 135 -12.63 -13.70 4.06
CA GLY A 135 -12.40 -14.11 2.67
C GLY A 135 -11.21 -13.43 1.98
N LEU A 136 -10.26 -12.89 2.76
CA LEU A 136 -9.09 -12.18 2.26
C LEU A 136 -7.95 -13.12 1.85
N ILE A 137 -7.89 -14.32 2.45
CA ILE A 137 -7.02 -15.44 2.06
C ILE A 137 -7.79 -16.75 2.20
N LEU A 138 -7.29 -17.84 1.62
CA LEU A 138 -7.84 -19.18 1.81
C LEU A 138 -7.16 -19.90 2.98
N ASP A 139 -7.83 -20.91 3.55
CA ASP A 139 -7.28 -21.76 4.60
C ASP A 139 -5.93 -22.40 4.19
N GLN A 140 -5.84 -22.84 2.94
CA GLN A 140 -4.60 -23.39 2.37
C GLN A 140 -3.43 -22.39 2.35
N ASP A 141 -3.70 -21.08 2.24
CA ASP A 141 -2.65 -20.05 2.28
C ASP A 141 -2.16 -19.84 3.71
N ALA A 142 -3.10 -19.79 4.67
CA ALA A 142 -2.78 -19.73 6.09
C ALA A 142 -1.93 -20.94 6.51
N ALA A 143 -2.32 -22.15 6.07
CA ALA A 143 -1.56 -23.38 6.29
C ALA A 143 -0.16 -23.32 5.67
N ALA A 144 -0.04 -22.80 4.44
CA ALA A 144 1.25 -22.66 3.77
C ALA A 144 2.20 -21.67 4.48
N VAL A 145 1.66 -20.64 5.13
CA VAL A 145 2.46 -19.64 5.85
C VAL A 145 2.82 -20.10 7.27
N LEU A 146 1.88 -20.67 8.02
CA LEU A 146 2.05 -20.97 9.44
C LEU A 146 2.43 -22.43 9.73
N GLY A 147 2.30 -23.32 8.74
CA GLY A 147 2.66 -24.73 8.86
C GLY A 147 1.97 -25.39 10.06
N ARG A 148 2.75 -26.04 10.93
CA ARG A 148 2.23 -26.76 12.12
C ARG A 148 1.60 -25.85 13.17
N ALA A 149 1.83 -24.53 13.11
CA ALA A 149 1.18 -23.56 14.00
C ALA A 149 -0.25 -23.20 13.54
N TRP A 150 -0.65 -23.62 12.34
CA TRP A 150 -2.02 -23.48 11.86
C TRP A 150 -2.88 -24.62 12.39
N PRO A 151 -3.91 -24.35 13.22
CA PRO A 151 -4.90 -25.38 13.52
C PRO A 151 -5.64 -25.68 12.21
N HIS A 152 -5.45 -26.88 11.68
CA HIS A 152 -6.24 -27.34 10.55
C HIS A 152 -7.72 -27.16 10.90
N GLY A 153 -8.49 -26.49 10.03
CA GLY A 153 -9.94 -26.52 10.11
C GLY A 153 -10.43 -27.98 10.07
N PRO A 154 -11.55 -28.29 10.73
CA PRO A 154 -12.11 -29.65 10.77
C PRO A 154 -12.39 -30.22 9.38
#